data_AF-A0A3P7HZB0-F1
#
_entry.id   AF-A0A3P7HZB0-F1
#
_cell.length_a   1.000
_cell.length_b   1.000
_cell.length_c   1.000
_cell.angle_alpha   90.00
_cell.angle_beta   90.00
_cell.angle_gamma   90.00
#
_symmetry.space_group_name_H-M   'P 1'
#
loop_
_entity.id
_entity.type
_entity.pdbx_description
1 polymer ?
#
loop_
_entity_poly.entity_id
_entity_poly.type
_entity_poly.pdbx_seq_one_letter_code
_entity_poly.pdbx_strand_id
1 'polypeptide(L)'
;MTADQLIARPPRYWKELGPIDAIRTAALEERRKARVEWGPQIRGALGKALADVRAYVMKQNRLVPPQKRKALEPLLETKLQPPPRPPEQSQPTASLPTS
;
A
#
# COMPACT_ATOMS: atom_id res chain seq x y z
N MET A 1 34.57 -8.62 20.43
CA MET A 1 34.78 -8.24 19.03
C MET A 1 35.25 -6.80 19.01
N THR A 2 36.54 -6.58 18.76
CA THR A 2 37.11 -5.22 18.59
C THR A 2 37.08 -4.82 17.11
N ALA A 3 37.28 -3.52 16.81
CA ALA A 3 37.32 -3.04 15.44
C ALA A 3 38.41 -3.76 14.61
N ASP A 4 39.59 -3.97 15.20
CA ASP A 4 40.71 -4.66 14.55
C ASP A 4 40.37 -6.12 14.20
N GLN A 5 39.60 -6.81 15.05
CA GLN A 5 39.14 -8.17 14.78
C GLN A 5 38.16 -8.23 13.59
N LEU A 6 37.31 -7.21 13.44
CA LEU A 6 36.36 -7.12 12.32
C LEU A 6 37.07 -6.76 11.00
N ILE A 7 38.13 -5.96 11.06
CA ILE A 7 38.95 -5.65 9.89
C ILE A 7 39.73 -6.89 9.44
N ALA A 8 40.38 -7.59 10.39
CA ALA A 8 41.16 -8.79 10.10
C ALA A 8 40.29 -9.97 9.63
N ARG A 9 39.07 -10.09 10.15
CA ARG A 9 38.13 -11.14 9.77
C ARG A 9 36.71 -10.58 9.59
N PRO A 10 36.43 -9.98 8.42
CA PRO A 10 35.13 -9.40 8.17
C PRO A 10 34.04 -10.48 8.18
N PRO A 11 32.87 -10.19 8.77
CA PRO A 11 31.74 -11.11 8.78
C PRO A 11 31.26 -11.38 7.35
N ARG A 12 30.64 -12.54 7.14
CA ARG A 12 30.13 -12.98 5.82
C ARG A 12 29.28 -11.90 5.15
N TYR A 13 28.36 -11.32 5.89
CA TYR A 13 27.50 -10.23 5.43
C TYR A 13 28.28 -9.02 4.89
N TRP A 14 29.39 -8.62 5.52
CA TRP A 14 30.22 -7.50 5.05
C TRP A 14 30.89 -7.79 3.71
N LYS A 15 31.30 -9.05 3.49
CA LYS A 15 31.87 -9.50 2.21
C LYS A 15 30.82 -9.54 1.10
N GLU A 16 29.59 -9.93 1.44
CA GLU A 16 28.46 -10.01 0.50
C GLU A 16 27.96 -8.64 0.03
N LEU A 17 28.10 -7.59 0.85
CA LEU A 17 27.74 -6.22 0.46
C LEU A 17 28.58 -5.67 -0.69
N GLY A 18 29.75 -6.25 -0.96
CA GLY A 18 30.61 -5.86 -2.06
C GLY A 18 32.06 -5.59 -1.63
N PRO A 19 32.97 -5.49 -2.61
CA PRO A 19 34.40 -5.40 -2.34
C PRO A 19 34.86 -4.03 -1.80
N ILE A 20 34.14 -2.95 -2.11
CA ILE A 20 34.56 -1.56 -1.81
C ILE A 20 33.56 -0.80 -0.95
N ASP A 21 34.07 0.19 -0.21
CA ASP A 21 33.28 0.98 0.75
C ASP A 21 32.20 1.84 0.09
N ALA A 22 32.39 2.27 -1.16
CA ALA A 22 31.37 3.00 -1.91
C ALA A 22 30.08 2.15 -2.08
N ILE A 23 30.21 0.87 -2.41
CA ILE A 23 29.06 -0.05 -2.57
C ILE A 23 28.40 -0.31 -1.21
N ARG A 24 29.21 -0.52 -0.17
CA ARG A 24 28.70 -0.74 1.21
C ARG A 24 27.94 0.49 1.72
N THR A 25 28.43 1.68 1.42
CA THR A 25 27.76 2.95 1.74
C THR A 25 26.43 3.07 0.99
N ALA A 26 26.41 2.76 -0.31
CA ALA A 26 25.19 2.77 -1.10
C ALA A 26 24.12 1.81 -0.54
N ALA A 27 24.51 0.58 -0.17
CA ALA A 27 23.61 -0.40 0.44
C ALA A 27 23.09 0.05 1.82
N LEU A 28 23.91 0.76 2.60
CA LEU A 28 23.47 1.35 3.86
C LEU A 28 22.43 2.46 3.64
N GLU A 29 22.65 3.34 2.66
CA GLU A 29 21.72 4.41 2.33
C GLU A 29 20.39 3.87 1.78
N GLU A 30 20.44 2.85 0.92
CA GLU A 30 19.24 2.16 0.46
C GLU A 30 18.43 1.60 1.64
N ARG A 31 19.09 0.92 2.58
CA ARG A 31 18.45 0.40 3.79
C ARG A 31 17.86 1.52 4.65
N ARG A 32 18.55 2.66 4.79
CA ARG A 32 18.04 3.83 5.51
C ARG A 32 16.77 4.37 4.85
N LYS A 33 16.80 4.54 3.53
CA LYS A 33 15.64 4.96 2.75
C LYS A 33 14.46 4.00 2.91
N ALA A 34 14.69 2.70 2.75
CA ALA A 34 13.66 1.69 2.94
C ALA A 34 13.06 1.72 4.35
N ARG A 35 13.88 1.92 5.39
CA ARG A 35 13.37 2.04 6.77
C ARG A 35 12.45 3.25 6.94
N VAL A 36 12.83 4.40 6.38
CA VAL A 36 12.03 5.64 6.46
C VAL A 36 10.71 5.48 5.70
N GLU A 37 10.75 4.86 4.53
CA GLU A 37 9.59 4.65 3.66
C GLU A 37 8.60 3.63 4.25
N TRP A 38 9.09 2.44 4.61
CA TRP A 38 8.25 1.33 5.05
C TRP A 38 7.91 1.37 6.54
N GLY A 39 8.74 2.01 7.37
CA GLY A 39 8.56 2.05 8.83
C GLY A 39 7.19 2.58 9.27
N PRO A 40 6.73 3.73 8.77
CA PRO A 40 5.39 4.25 9.06
C PRO A 40 4.26 3.32 8.59
N GLN A 41 4.39 2.74 7.39
CA GLN A 41 3.37 1.86 6.81
C GLN A 41 3.21 0.56 7.62
N ILE A 42 4.33 -0.07 7.97
CA ILE A 42 4.34 -1.29 8.79
C ILE A 42 3.74 -1.02 10.17
N ARG A 43 4.13 0.08 10.82
CA ARG A 43 3.57 0.45 12.13
C ARG A 43 2.08 0.74 12.05
N GLY A 44 1.62 1.44 11.01
CA GLY A 44 0.22 1.73 10.79
C GLY A 44 -0.61 0.46 10.57
N ALA A 45 -0.14 -0.43 9.69
CA ALA A 45 -0.80 -1.71 9.41
C ALA A 45 -0.88 -2.60 10.65
N LEU A 46 0.23 -2.74 11.38
CA LEU A 46 0.27 -3.52 12.62
C LEU A 46 -0.64 -2.92 13.69
N GLY A 47 -0.62 -1.60 13.85
CA GLY A 47 -1.48 -0.89 14.80
C GLY A 47 -2.96 -1.11 14.50
N LYS A 48 -3.36 -1.03 13.23
CA LYS A 48 -4.73 -1.31 12.79
C LYS A 48 -5.13 -2.76 13.07
N ALA A 49 -4.31 -3.73 12.68
CA ALA A 49 -4.59 -5.14 12.93
C ALA A 49 -4.75 -5.46 14.43
N LEU A 50 -3.89 -4.89 15.28
CA LEU A 50 -4.00 -5.06 16.73
C LEU A 50 -5.25 -4.38 17.30
N ALA A 51 -5.61 -3.19 16.81
CA ALA A 51 -6.83 -2.51 17.20
C ALA A 51 -8.07 -3.33 16.82
N ASP A 52 -8.09 -3.90 15.61
CA ASP A 52 -9.18 -4.75 15.14
C ASP A 52 -9.37 -5.95 16.07
N VAL A 53 -8.28 -6.66 16.44
CA VAL A 53 -8.33 -7.80 17.38
C VAL A 53 -8.82 -7.37 18.77
N ARG A 54 -8.34 -6.25 19.30
CA ARG A 54 -8.77 -5.73 20.62
C ARG A 54 -10.23 -5.35 20.67
N ALA A 55 -10.82 -5.01 19.53
CA ALA A 55 -12.20 -4.57 19.47
C ALA A 55 -13.20 -5.73 19.44
N TYR A 56 -12.74 -6.99 19.36
CA TYR A 56 -13.61 -8.16 19.46
C TYR A 56 -14.25 -8.25 20.85
N VAL A 57 -15.51 -8.68 20.89
CA VAL A 57 -16.30 -8.79 22.11
C VAL A 57 -16.87 -10.20 22.23
N MET A 58 -16.92 -10.74 23.44
CA MET A 58 -17.59 -12.00 23.72
C MET A 58 -19.11 -11.81 23.70
N LYS A 59 -19.81 -12.48 22.79
CA LYS A 59 -21.28 -12.59 22.76
C LYS A 59 -21.66 -14.06 22.69
N GLN A 60 -22.56 -14.51 23.56
CA GLN A 60 -23.05 -15.91 23.58
C GLN A 60 -21.91 -16.95 23.57
N ASN A 61 -20.88 -16.71 24.39
CA ASN A 61 -19.68 -17.55 24.48
C ASN A 61 -18.87 -17.68 23.17
N ARG A 62 -19.05 -16.75 22.22
CA ARG A 62 -18.27 -16.64 20.98
C ARG A 62 -17.65 -15.25 20.86
N LEU A 63 -16.41 -15.21 20.41
CA LEU A 63 -15.72 -13.96 20.14
C LEU A 63 -16.23 -13.42 18.78
N VAL A 64 -16.86 -12.26 18.79
CA VAL A 64 -17.40 -11.64 17.56
C VAL A 64 -16.76 -10.28 17.30
N PRO A 65 -16.50 -9.95 16.02
CA PRO A 65 -16.08 -8.59 15.67
C PRO A 65 -17.11 -7.56 16.15
N PRO A 66 -16.68 -6.35 16.53
CA PRO A 66 -17.59 -5.28 16.88
C PRO A 66 -18.46 -4.92 15.65
N GLN A 67 -19.71 -4.55 15.89
CA GLN A 67 -20.63 -4.15 14.81
C GLN A 67 -20.17 -2.80 14.20
N LYS A 68 -19.34 -2.91 13.16
CA LYS A 68 -18.87 -1.93 12.17
C LYS A 68 -18.97 -0.45 12.55
N ARG A 69 -17.80 0.19 12.74
CA ARG A 69 -17.58 1.51 12.12
C ARG A 69 -17.30 1.23 10.64
N LYS A 70 -18.00 1.93 9.74
CA LYS A 70 -17.93 1.75 8.27
C LYS A 70 -16.46 1.56 7.86
N ALA A 71 -16.17 0.42 7.22
CA ALA A 71 -14.87 0.18 6.65
C ALA A 71 -14.56 1.36 5.70
N LEU A 72 -13.39 1.97 5.84
CA LEU A 72 -12.84 2.79 4.78
C LEU A 72 -12.66 1.86 3.59
N GLU A 73 -13.56 1.96 2.61
CA GLU A 73 -13.44 1.35 1.30
C GLU A 73 -12.01 1.56 0.78
N PRO A 74 -11.34 0.51 0.22
CA PRO A 74 -10.13 0.74 -0.55
C PRO A 74 -10.51 1.63 -1.74
N LEU A 75 -9.93 2.83 -1.79
CA LEU A 75 -9.99 3.71 -2.96
C LEU A 75 -9.20 3.06 -4.11
N LEU A 76 -9.79 2.05 -4.74
CA LEU A 76 -9.34 1.47 -6.00
C LEU A 76 -10.50 1.51 -6.98
N GLU A 77 -10.96 2.71 -7.30
CA GLU A 77 -11.72 2.95 -8.52
C GLU A 77 -10.96 4.04 -9.30
N THR A 78 -9.93 3.61 -10.03
CA THR A 78 -9.40 4.41 -11.15
C THR A 78 -10.52 4.48 -12.18
N LYS A 79 -11.40 5.47 -11.98
CA LYS A 79 -12.52 5.77 -12.84
C LYS A 79 -12.00 6.38 -14.15
N LEU A 80 -11.48 5.54 -15.05
CA LEU A 80 -11.41 5.86 -16.47
C LEU A 80 -12.84 5.74 -17.03
N GLN A 81 -13.70 6.70 -16.70
CA GLN A 81 -14.98 6.86 -17.36
C GLN A 81 -14.82 7.93 -18.45
N PRO A 82 -14.94 7.59 -19.75
CA PRO A 82 -15.01 8.60 -20.78
C PRO A 82 -16.32 9.40 -20.63
N PRO A 83 -16.34 10.70 -20.98
CA PRO A 83 -17.51 11.54 -20.79
C PRO A 83 -18.71 11.00 -21.60
N PRO A 84 -19.95 11.08 -21.08
CA PRO A 84 -21.12 10.66 -21.82
C PRO A 84 -21.30 11.54 -23.06
N ARG A 85 -21.46 10.89 -24.23
CA ARG A 85 -21.80 11.55 -25.50
C ARG A 85 -23.16 12.25 -25.39
N PRO A 86 -23.33 13.48 -25.91
CA PRO A 86 -24.62 14.16 -25.90
C PRO A 86 -25.65 13.40 -26.78
N PRO A 87 -26.94 13.48 -26.45
CA PRO A 87 -27.97 12.77 -27.20
C PRO A 87 -28.07 13.28 -28.62
N GLU A 88 -27.90 12.35 -29.56
CA GLU A 88 -28.10 12.50 -30.99
C GLU A 88 -29.54 13.00 -31.24
N GLN A 89 -29.68 14.25 -31.68
CA GLN A 89 -30.96 14.78 -32.13
C GLN A 89 -31.35 14.04 -33.42
N SER A 90 -32.30 13.11 -33.30
CA SER A 90 -32.95 12.42 -34.40
C SER A 90 -33.44 13.43 -35.44
N GLN A 91 -32.91 13.35 -36.65
CA GLN A 91 -33.40 14.11 -37.80
C GLN A 91 -34.85 13.72 -38.15
N PRO A 92 -35.64 14.64 -38.73
CA PRO A 92 -37.06 14.46 -38.94
C PRO A 92 -37.34 13.55 -40.14
N THR A 93 -38.14 12.51 -39.94
CA THR A 93 -38.80 11.76 -41.02
C THR A 93 -39.94 12.59 -41.59
N ALA A 94 -39.82 12.98 -42.86
CA ALA A 94 -40.84 13.66 -43.64
C ALA A 94 -42.07 12.77 -43.88
N SER A 95 -43.27 13.33 -43.79
CA SER A 95 -44.48 12.87 -44.49
C SER A 95 -45.57 13.96 -44.44
N LEU A 96 -45.74 14.68 -45.55
CA LEU A 96 -47.01 15.30 -45.99
C LEU A 96 -48.05 14.18 -46.22
N PRO A 97 -49.38 14.38 -46.08
CA PRO A 97 -50.12 15.21 -47.05
C PRO A 97 -51.46 15.85 -46.59
N THR A 98 -51.97 16.73 -47.48
CA THR A 98 -53.38 17.11 -47.77
C THR A 98 -54.27 17.65 -46.64
N SER A 99 -54.77 18.88 -46.78
CA SER A 99 -55.91 19.20 -47.67
C SER A 99 -56.02 20.70 -47.93
#